data_AF-A0A2S5CN00-F1
#
_entry.id   AF-A0A2S5CN00-F1
#
_cell.length_a   1.000
_cell.length_b   1.000
_cell.length_c   1.000
_cell.angle_alpha   90.00
_cell.angle_beta   90.00
_cell.angle_gamma   90.00
#
_symmetry.space_group_name_H-M   'P 1'
#
loop_
_entity.id
_entity.type
_entity.pdbx_description
1 polymer ?
#
loop_
_entity_poly.entity_id
_entity_poly.type
_entity_poly.pdbx_seq_one_letter_code
_entity_poly.pdbx_strand_id
1 'polypeptide(L)' 'MCETGHPKSGFPSFYDASYHALAIANDCTFITADNRHVSKTAQFGHVVLLKDWQSVF' A
#
# COMPACT_ATOMS: atom_id res chain seq x y z
N MET A 1 0.36 6.33 -7.81
CA MET A 1 0.46 6.08 -6.35
C MET A 1 1.29 7.11 -5.59
N CYS A 2 2.45 7.55 -6.10
CA CYS A 2 3.26 8.58 -5.42
C CYS A 2 2.52 9.92 -5.24
N GLU A 3 1.50 10.21 -6.06
CA GLU A 3 0.72 11.44 -5.97
C GLU A 3 -0.55 11.29 -5.11
N THR A 4 -0.84 10.07 -4.65
CA THR A 4 -2.01 9.79 -3.81
C THR A 4 -1.67 10.01 -2.35
N GLY A 5 -1.85 11.25 -1.92
CA GLY A 5 -1.60 11.70 -0.57
C GLY A 5 -2.16 13.09 -0.35
N HIS A 6 -1.76 13.73 0.74
CA HIS A 6 -2.18 15.08 1.05
C HIS A 6 -0.99 15.87 1.61
N PRO A 7 -0.86 17.18 1.33
CA PRO A 7 0.24 17.99 1.84
C PRO A 7 0.46 17.88 3.37
N LYS A 8 -0.62 17.68 4.15
CA LYS A 8 -0.54 17.49 5.61
C LYS A 8 -0.16 16.08 6.06
N SER A 9 -0.54 15.03 5.34
CA SER A 9 -0.28 13.63 5.73
C SER A 9 0.86 12.99 4.94
N GLY A 10 1.42 13.72 3.97
CA GLY A 10 2.46 13.30 3.06
C GLY A 10 1.96 12.38 1.96
N PHE A 11 2.91 11.92 1.15
CA PHE A 11 2.67 11.06 -0.01
C PHE A 11 3.43 9.73 0.16
N PRO A 12 2.99 8.62 -0.48
CA PRO A 12 3.76 7.38 -0.52
C PRO A 12 5.15 7.63 -1.11
N SER A 13 6.17 6.96 -0.57
CA SER A 13 7.49 7.01 -1.18
C SER A 13 7.46 6.27 -2.53
N PHE A 14 8.46 6.53 -3.37
CA PHE A 14 8.63 5.77 -4.61
C PHE A 14 8.76 4.27 -4.33
N TYR A 15 9.45 3.87 -3.26
CA TYR A 15 9.62 2.46 -2.92
C TYR A 15 8.30 1.80 -2.53
N ASP A 16 7.49 2.43 -1.67
CA ASP A 16 6.18 1.91 -1.28
C ASP A 16 5.24 1.80 -2.50
N ALA A 17 5.26 2.81 -3.36
CA ALA A 17 4.48 2.81 -4.60
C ALA A 17 4.96 1.73 -5.58
N SER A 18 6.27 1.46 -5.64
CA SER A 18 6.85 0.45 -6.55
C SER A 18 6.48 -0.96 -6.13
N TYR A 19 6.61 -1.30 -4.84
CA TYR A 19 6.21 -2.63 -4.35
C TYR A 19 4.70 -2.84 -4.43
N HIS A 20 3.91 -1.81 -4.15
CA HIS A 20 2.46 -1.89 -4.31
C HIS A 20 2.07 -2.06 -5.79
N ALA A 21 2.67 -1.30 -6.72
CA ALA A 21 2.44 -1.48 -8.15
C ALA A 21 2.82 -2.89 -8.63
N LEU A 22 3.91 -3.46 -8.11
CA LEU A 22 4.32 -4.83 -8.42
C LEU A 22 3.27 -5.85 -7.95
N ALA A 23 2.70 -5.68 -6.75
CA ALA A 23 1.66 -6.56 -6.24
C ALA A 23 0.39 -6.53 -7.12
N ILE A 24 -0.07 -5.34 -7.50
CA ILE A 24 -1.20 -5.17 -8.43
C ILE A 24 -0.91 -5.86 -9.77
N ALA A 25 0.30 -5.63 -10.34
CA ALA A 25 0.68 -6.20 -11.64
C ALA A 25 0.75 -7.73 -11.66
N ASN A 26 0.91 -8.37 -10.49
CA ASN A 26 1.00 -9.82 -10.35
C ASN A 26 -0.23 -10.43 -9.64
N ASP A 27 -1.32 -9.68 -9.47
CA ASP A 27 -2.53 -10.11 -8.77
C ASP A 27 -2.24 -10.69 -7.36
N CYS A 28 -1.29 -10.06 -6.66
CA CYS A 28 -0.80 -10.45 -5.34
C CYS A 28 -1.13 -9.37 -4.29
N THR A 29 -0.90 -9.68 -3.01
CA THR A 29 -1.11 -8.74 -1.91
C THR A 29 0.22 -8.15 -1.41
N PHE A 30 0.33 -6.83 -1.42
CA PHE A 30 1.42 -6.11 -0.75
C PHE A 30 1.17 -6.05 0.76
N ILE A 31 2.01 -6.72 1.54
CA ILE A 31 1.94 -6.72 3.00
C ILE A 31 2.94 -5.69 3.55
N THR A 32 2.48 -4.73 4.35
CA THR A 32 3.34 -3.69 4.94
C THR A 32 2.98 -3.37 6.38
N ALA A 33 3.96 -3.06 7.23
CA ALA A 33 3.71 -2.53 8.57
C ALA A 33 3.33 -1.04 8.58
N ASP A 34 3.45 -0.34 7.44
CA ASP A 34 3.13 1.08 7.33
C ASP A 34 1.63 1.34 7.13
N ASN A 35 0.94 1.62 8.24
CA ASN A 35 -0.47 1.99 8.22
C ASN A 35 -0.77 3.27 7.41
N ARG A 36 0.19 4.20 7.32
CA ARG A 36 -0.02 5.45 6.56
C ARG A 36 -0.08 5.15 5.07
N HIS A 37 0.77 4.25 4.57
CA HIS A 37 0.71 3.79 3.19
C HIS A 37 -0.61 3.10 2.88
N VAL A 38 -1.03 2.14 3.72
CA VAL A 38 -2.32 1.45 3.57
C VAL A 38 -3.46 2.45 3.52
N SER A 39 -3.51 3.39 4.47
CA SER A 39 -4.58 4.39 4.54
C SER A 39 -4.66 5.29 3.30
N LYS A 40 -3.51 5.68 2.72
CA LYS A 40 -3.45 6.55 1.53
C LYS A 40 -3.73 5.81 0.22
N THR A 41 -3.48 4.51 0.19
CA THR A 41 -3.51 3.71 -1.04
C THR A 41 -4.59 2.63 -1.07
N ALA A 42 -5.42 2.52 -0.02
CA ALA A 42 -6.48 1.51 0.11
C ALA A 42 -7.40 1.44 -1.12
N GLN A 43 -7.68 2.58 -1.76
CA GLN A 43 -8.51 2.66 -2.97
C GLN A 43 -7.94 1.90 -4.19
N PHE A 44 -6.65 1.54 -4.18
CA PHE A 44 -6.03 0.73 -5.24
C PHE A 44 -6.14 -0.78 -4.98
N GLY A 45 -6.65 -1.21 -3.82
CA GLY A 45 -6.69 -2.63 -3.44
C GLY A 45 -5.28 -3.18 -3.16
N HIS A 46 -5.11 -4.51 -3.21
CA HIS A 46 -3.81 -5.20 -3.19
C HIS A 46 -2.83 -4.81 -2.07
N VAL A 47 -3.32 -4.30 -0.95
CA VAL A 47 -2.48 -3.92 0.19
C VAL A 47 -3.16 -4.28 1.51
N VAL A 48 -2.38 -4.84 2.44
CA VAL A 48 -2.83 -5.16 3.79
C VAL A 48 -1.78 -4.77 4.82
N LEU A 49 -2.23 -4.45 6.03
CA LEU A 49 -1.34 -4.27 7.16
C LEU A 49 -0.70 -5.59 7.57
N LEU A 50 0.59 -5.54 7.94
CA LEU A 50 1.34 -6.71 8.37
C LEU A 50 0.67 -7.40 9.56
N LYS A 51 0.05 -6.69 10.49
CA LYS A 51 -0.66 -7.32 11.62
C LYS A 51 -1.91 -8.12 11.19
N ASP A 52 -2.47 -7.83 10.01
CA ASP A 52 -3.71 -8.41 9.50
C ASP A 52 -3.44 -9.44 8.38
N TRP A 53 -2.16 -9.77 8.11
CA TRP A 53 -1.74 -10.60 6.97
C TRP A 53 -2.36 -12.00 6.94
N GLN A 54 -2.65 -12.58 8.11
CA GLN A 54 -3.24 -13.92 8.23
C GLN A 54 -4.69 -13.98 7.73
N SER A 55 -5.37 -12.84 7.59
CA SER A 55 -6.75 -12.82 7.07
C SER A 55 -6.82 -12.88 5.54
N VAL A 56 -5.67 -12.81 4.86
CA VAL A 56 -5.55 -12.78 3.39
C VAL A 56 -5.40 -14.18 2.80
N PHE A 57 -4.99 -15.18 3.59
CA PHE A 57 -4.76 -16.57 3.18
C PHE A 57 -5.60 -17.52 4.02
#